data_AF-A0A8H3HCL3-F1
#
_entry.id   AF-A0A8H3HCL3-F1
#
_cell.length_a   1.000
_cell.length_b   1.000
_cell.length_c   1.000
_cell.angle_alpha   90.00
_cell.angle_beta   90.00
_cell.angle_gamma   90.00
#
_symmetry.space_group_name_H-M   'P 1'
#
loop_
_entity.id
_entity.type
_entity.pdbx_description
1 polymer ?
#
loop_
_entity_poly.entity_id
_entity_poly.type
_entity_poly.pdbx_seq_one_letter_code
_entity_poly.pdbx_strand_id
1 'polypeptide(L)'
;MSHDLPPPYYASAAALQTEHRDIASVIKQLSETIAKTDQHFYNVGTLLQGYPDVVVAPPDLKDSWRVHRQSFKDMIWEARRAATFVETRNETFIDGILPSIGDASKSKESKIERLATFIARAPPEFLTSMEAPNKCREINNSTPDLLKKYEENADKIVASAQAEIAKLEAERDKQKEKEKASLEKKSRRSWFSYSGPAAASPPPEHIDYDSMIIEEKQKIEAINNQRDNLKSRLADITFALNTIPDQVGHCFLTVWNHLVNDATHLKNRLEGSTTDPMPDIPVVTTVYREINLALKYYATNVNKT
;
A
#
# COMPACT_ATOMS: atom_id res chain seq x y z
N MET A 1 36.41 47.39 -17.44
CA MET A 1 35.82 46.40 -18.36
C MET A 1 34.90 45.54 -17.52
N SER A 2 33.60 45.49 -17.89
CA SER A 2 32.51 44.95 -17.06
C SER A 2 32.70 43.47 -16.74
N HIS A 3 32.48 43.12 -15.47
CA HIS A 3 32.41 41.77 -14.95
C HIS A 3 31.09 41.10 -15.40
N ASP A 4 30.96 40.75 -16.67
CA ASP A 4 29.80 39.99 -17.17
C ASP A 4 30.04 38.48 -16.98
N LEU A 5 30.38 38.06 -15.76
CA LEU A 5 30.31 36.65 -15.43
C LEU A 5 28.82 36.29 -15.32
N PRO A 6 28.34 35.29 -16.07
CA PRO A 6 26.95 34.86 -15.96
C PRO A 6 26.66 34.46 -14.50
N PRO A 7 25.44 34.71 -13.99
CA PRO A 7 25.08 34.44 -12.61
C PRO A 7 25.48 33.01 -12.21
N PRO A 8 25.84 32.80 -10.93
CA PRO A 8 26.31 31.50 -10.46
C PRO A 8 25.27 30.43 -10.77
N TYR A 9 25.78 29.22 -11.06
CA TYR A 9 25.01 28.03 -11.43
C TYR A 9 23.86 27.72 -10.45
N TYR A 10 23.98 28.17 -9.20
CA TYR A 10 22.88 28.32 -8.25
C TYR A 10 23.01 29.60 -7.43
N ALA A 11 21.90 30.10 -6.89
CA ALA A 11 21.88 31.23 -5.95
C ALA A 11 22.69 30.95 -4.67
N SER A 12 22.72 29.70 -4.19
CA SER A 12 23.65 29.20 -3.17
C SER A 12 23.67 27.66 -3.12
N ALA A 13 24.78 27.08 -2.66
CA ALA A 13 24.90 25.65 -2.35
C ALA A 13 23.84 25.16 -1.34
N ALA A 14 23.47 26.01 -0.39
CA ALA A 14 22.49 25.69 0.66
C ALA A 14 21.06 25.55 0.12
N ALA A 15 20.65 26.41 -0.83
CA ALA A 15 19.34 26.30 -1.46
C ALA A 15 19.20 25.00 -2.26
N LEU A 16 20.23 24.64 -3.01
CA LEU A 16 20.32 23.38 -3.75
C LEU A 16 20.21 22.17 -2.82
N GLN A 17 20.96 22.19 -1.72
CA GLN A 17 20.95 21.12 -0.72
C GLN A 17 19.58 20.93 -0.06
N THR A 18 18.89 22.01 0.31
CA THR A 18 17.57 21.92 0.96
C THR A 18 16.51 21.35 0.01
N GLU A 19 16.37 21.92 -1.18
CA GLU A 19 15.37 21.49 -2.17
C GLU A 19 15.55 20.01 -2.55
N HIS A 20 16.78 19.57 -2.79
CA HIS A 20 17.06 18.20 -3.19
C HIS A 20 16.98 17.20 -2.04
N ARG A 21 17.26 17.62 -0.79
CA ARG A 21 17.01 16.80 0.41
C ARG A 21 15.52 16.57 0.61
N ASP A 22 14.71 17.59 0.38
CA ASP A 22 13.25 17.45 0.45
C ASP A 22 12.77 16.44 -0.59
N ILE A 23 13.27 16.52 -1.84
CA ILE A 23 12.96 15.54 -2.89
C ILE A 23 13.40 14.11 -2.49
N ALA A 24 14.64 13.94 -2.01
CA ALA A 24 15.15 12.64 -1.61
C ALA A 24 14.36 12.03 -0.43
N SER A 25 13.93 12.86 0.52
CA SER A 25 13.06 12.46 1.64
C SER A 25 11.69 11.99 1.14
N VAL A 26 11.07 12.76 0.24
CA VAL A 26 9.76 12.42 -0.34
C VAL A 26 9.83 11.10 -1.12
N ILE A 27 10.89 10.86 -1.91
CA ILE A 27 11.09 9.60 -2.62
C ILE A 27 11.15 8.40 -1.65
N LYS A 28 11.83 8.55 -0.51
CA LYS A 28 11.89 7.50 0.53
C LYS A 28 10.53 7.25 1.18
N GLN A 29 9.81 8.32 1.57
CA GLN A 29 8.47 8.22 2.16
C GLN A 29 7.47 7.57 1.20
N LEU A 30 7.58 7.88 -0.10
CA LEU A 30 6.75 7.29 -1.14
C LEU A 30 7.00 5.78 -1.27
N SER A 31 8.27 5.36 -1.24
CA SER A 31 8.66 3.95 -1.22
C SER A 31 8.05 3.20 -0.03
N GLU A 32 8.08 3.79 1.16
CA GLU A 32 7.49 3.21 2.37
C GLU A 32 5.96 3.12 2.29
N THR A 33 5.33 4.16 1.75
CA THR A 33 3.87 4.20 1.55
C THR A 33 3.42 3.11 0.58
N ILE A 34 4.14 2.93 -0.53
CA ILE A 34 3.85 1.87 -1.51
C ILE A 34 3.99 0.47 -0.89
N ALA A 35 5.07 0.21 -0.16
CA ALA A 35 5.27 -1.08 0.52
C ALA A 35 4.16 -1.35 1.55
N LYS A 36 3.78 -0.34 2.33
CA LYS A 36 2.67 -0.44 3.29
C LYS A 36 1.33 -0.70 2.59
N THR A 37 1.08 -0.05 1.46
CA THR A 37 -0.14 -0.27 0.67
C THR A 37 -0.18 -1.68 0.07
N ASP A 38 0.93 -2.22 -0.45
CA ASP A 38 0.97 -3.62 -0.91
C ASP A 38 0.68 -4.61 0.23
N GLN A 39 1.19 -4.33 1.43
CA GLN A 39 0.83 -5.11 2.62
C GLN A 39 -0.67 -5.01 2.94
N HIS A 40 -1.30 -3.85 2.77
CA HIS A 40 -2.75 -3.72 2.91
C HIS A 40 -3.49 -4.55 1.84
N PHE A 41 -3.02 -4.57 0.59
CA PHE A 41 -3.57 -5.43 -0.46
C PHE A 41 -3.49 -6.91 -0.11
N TYR A 42 -2.35 -7.35 0.43
CA TYR A 42 -2.18 -8.71 0.93
C TYR A 42 -3.15 -9.02 2.07
N ASN A 43 -3.25 -8.13 3.07
CA ASN A 43 -4.10 -8.33 4.24
C ASN A 43 -5.58 -8.45 3.86
N VAL A 44 -6.07 -7.62 2.94
CA VAL A 44 -7.44 -7.76 2.42
C VAL A 44 -7.62 -9.11 1.73
N GLY A 45 -6.65 -9.56 0.94
CA GLY A 45 -6.69 -10.89 0.32
C GLY A 45 -6.84 -12.01 1.34
N THR A 46 -6.11 -11.94 2.45
CA THR A 46 -6.23 -12.88 3.58
C THR A 46 -7.59 -12.79 4.28
N LEU A 47 -8.11 -11.57 4.52
CA LEU A 47 -9.43 -11.37 5.12
C LEU A 47 -10.55 -11.94 4.24
N LEU A 48 -10.42 -11.78 2.92
CA LEU A 48 -11.38 -12.36 1.98
C LEU A 48 -11.30 -13.90 1.95
N GLN A 49 -10.13 -14.51 2.22
CA GLN A 49 -10.03 -15.98 2.31
C GLN A 49 -10.91 -16.56 3.42
N GLY A 50 -11.07 -15.83 4.54
CA GLY A 50 -11.82 -16.25 5.71
C GLY A 50 -10.96 -16.91 6.78
N TYR A 51 -11.54 -17.16 7.95
CA TYR A 51 -10.96 -18.04 8.98
C TYR A 51 -11.40 -19.49 8.71
N PRO A 52 -10.69 -20.51 9.24
CA PRO A 52 -11.00 -21.92 8.99
C PRO A 52 -12.48 -22.31 9.12
N ASP A 53 -13.22 -21.61 9.99
CA ASP A 53 -14.63 -21.92 10.30
C ASP A 53 -15.63 -20.84 9.84
N VAL A 54 -15.16 -19.73 9.25
CA VAL A 54 -16.04 -18.63 8.80
C VAL A 54 -15.48 -17.98 7.52
N VAL A 55 -16.15 -18.26 6.40
CA VAL A 55 -15.87 -17.65 5.10
C VAL A 55 -16.97 -16.63 4.79
N VAL A 56 -16.64 -15.35 4.95
CA VAL A 56 -17.59 -14.24 4.73
C VAL A 56 -17.58 -13.75 3.29
N ALA A 57 -16.47 -13.83 2.57
CA ALA A 57 -16.40 -13.31 1.21
C ALA A 57 -17.05 -14.27 0.20
N PRO A 58 -17.98 -13.79 -0.65
CA PRO A 58 -18.40 -14.50 -1.84
C PRO A 58 -17.21 -14.89 -2.76
N PRO A 59 -17.30 -16.00 -3.51
CA PRO A 59 -16.22 -16.45 -4.39
C PRO A 59 -15.79 -15.39 -5.43
N ASP A 60 -16.74 -14.64 -6.01
CA ASP A 60 -16.48 -13.62 -7.02
C ASP A 60 -15.66 -12.42 -6.48
N LEU A 61 -15.79 -12.12 -5.17
CA LEU A 61 -14.98 -11.06 -4.55
C LEU A 61 -13.49 -11.42 -4.49
N LYS A 62 -13.15 -12.69 -4.31
CA LYS A 62 -11.75 -13.15 -4.23
C LYS A 62 -11.05 -12.95 -5.57
N ASP A 63 -11.74 -13.26 -6.67
CA ASP A 63 -11.19 -13.12 -8.01
C ASP A 63 -11.07 -11.64 -8.41
N SER A 64 -12.09 -10.83 -8.13
CA SER A 64 -12.04 -9.38 -8.32
C SER A 64 -10.88 -8.73 -7.57
N TRP A 65 -10.68 -9.09 -6.29
CA TRP A 65 -9.58 -8.54 -5.49
C TRP A 65 -8.21 -8.94 -6.04
N ARG A 66 -8.08 -10.16 -6.57
CA ARG A 66 -6.83 -10.61 -7.20
C ARG A 66 -6.46 -9.75 -8.39
N VAL A 67 -7.45 -9.37 -9.21
CA VAL A 67 -7.24 -8.46 -10.35
C VAL A 67 -6.79 -7.09 -9.87
N HIS A 68 -7.44 -6.51 -8.84
CA HIS A 68 -7.01 -5.22 -8.29
C HIS A 68 -5.60 -5.24 -7.72
N ARG A 69 -5.25 -6.29 -6.97
CA ARG A 69 -3.89 -6.47 -6.45
C ARG A 69 -2.87 -6.58 -7.59
N GLN A 70 -3.20 -7.31 -8.66
CA GLN A 70 -2.31 -7.43 -9.81
C GLN A 70 -2.13 -6.08 -10.52
N SER A 71 -3.20 -5.32 -10.76
CA SER A 71 -3.12 -3.98 -11.34
C SER A 71 -2.23 -3.04 -10.52
N PHE A 72 -2.36 -3.09 -9.18
CA PHE A 72 -1.50 -2.33 -8.28
C PHE A 72 -0.02 -2.77 -8.36
N LYS A 73 0.25 -4.08 -8.42
CA LYS A 73 1.60 -4.61 -8.62
C LYS A 73 2.20 -4.17 -9.96
N ASP A 74 1.43 -4.18 -11.04
CA ASP A 74 1.91 -3.75 -12.35
C ASP A 74 2.31 -2.27 -12.34
N MET A 75 1.50 -1.41 -11.71
CA MET A 75 1.85 0.00 -11.49
C MET A 75 3.13 0.17 -10.68
N ILE A 76 3.30 -0.62 -9.61
CA ILE A 76 4.50 -0.64 -8.80
C ILE A 76 5.73 -0.99 -9.65
N TRP A 77 5.62 -1.99 -10.52
CA TRP A 77 6.71 -2.40 -11.40
C TRP A 77 7.10 -1.31 -12.40
N GLU A 78 6.12 -0.58 -12.94
CA GLU A 78 6.40 0.59 -13.77
C GLU A 78 7.09 1.70 -12.98
N ALA A 79 6.57 2.03 -11.80
CA ALA A 79 7.17 3.04 -10.92
C ALA A 79 8.58 2.65 -10.42
N ARG A 80 8.91 1.35 -10.41
CA ARG A 80 10.27 0.88 -10.18
C ARG A 80 11.17 1.10 -11.39
N ARG A 81 10.73 0.67 -12.58
CA ARG A 81 11.47 0.89 -13.84
C ARG A 81 11.79 2.37 -14.02
N ALA A 82 10.82 3.20 -13.67
CA ALA A 82 10.92 4.63 -13.59
C ALA A 82 12.06 5.14 -12.72
N ALA A 83 12.06 4.74 -11.45
CA ALA A 83 13.08 5.15 -10.50
C ALA A 83 14.48 4.76 -11.00
N THR A 84 14.64 3.53 -11.52
CA THR A 84 15.91 3.05 -12.11
C THR A 84 16.34 3.86 -13.33
N PHE A 85 15.40 4.29 -14.17
CA PHE A 85 15.74 5.11 -15.34
C PHE A 85 16.20 6.53 -14.93
N VAL A 86 15.50 7.15 -13.98
CA VAL A 86 15.86 8.47 -13.45
C VAL A 86 17.19 8.40 -12.70
N GLU A 87 17.41 7.34 -11.91
CA GLU A 87 18.68 7.02 -11.25
C GLU A 87 19.81 6.96 -12.28
N THR A 88 19.68 6.14 -13.33
CA THR A 88 20.70 5.98 -14.37
C THR A 88 21.00 7.32 -15.07
N ARG A 89 19.98 8.14 -15.32
CA ARG A 89 20.17 9.48 -15.90
C ARG A 89 20.91 10.40 -14.94
N ASN A 90 20.58 10.35 -13.65
CA ASN A 90 21.25 11.11 -12.62
C ASN A 90 22.73 10.70 -12.50
N GLU A 91 23.03 9.40 -12.54
CA GLU A 91 24.42 8.89 -12.61
C GLU A 91 25.15 9.38 -13.87
N THR A 92 24.47 9.37 -15.02
CA THR A 92 25.05 9.91 -16.26
C THR A 92 25.39 11.39 -16.11
N PHE A 93 24.58 12.16 -15.38
CA PHE A 93 24.86 13.56 -15.09
C PHE A 93 26.08 13.71 -14.16
N ILE A 94 26.07 13.01 -13.03
CA ILE A 94 27.11 13.10 -11.99
C ILE A 94 28.47 12.58 -12.47
N ASP A 95 28.51 11.40 -13.08
CA ASP A 95 29.75 10.70 -13.41
C ASP A 95 30.15 10.88 -14.88
N GLY A 96 29.24 11.36 -15.72
CA GLY A 96 29.47 11.59 -17.15
C GLY A 96 29.58 13.07 -17.51
N ILE A 97 28.53 13.84 -17.23
CA ILE A 97 28.42 15.25 -17.64
C ILE A 97 29.33 16.15 -16.81
N LEU A 98 29.17 16.17 -15.48
CA LEU A 98 29.95 17.07 -14.62
C LEU A 98 31.47 16.90 -14.78
N PRO A 99 32.04 15.67 -14.81
CA PRO A 99 33.48 15.50 -14.98
C PRO A 99 33.95 15.93 -16.38
N SER A 100 33.11 15.73 -17.41
CA SER A 100 33.42 16.18 -18.77
C SER A 100 33.48 17.69 -18.91
N ILE A 101 32.68 18.40 -18.11
CA ILE A 101 32.67 19.87 -18.09
C ILE A 101 33.89 20.38 -17.33
N GLY A 102 34.26 19.73 -16.22
CA GLY A 102 35.45 20.10 -15.46
C GLY A 102 36.79 19.68 -16.08
N ASP A 103 36.77 18.88 -17.16
CA ASP A 103 37.97 18.42 -17.85
C ASP A 103 38.54 19.52 -18.75
N ALA A 104 39.72 20.02 -18.39
CA ALA A 104 40.42 21.07 -19.13
C ALA A 104 40.98 20.59 -20.49
N SER A 105 41.09 19.28 -20.71
CA SER A 105 41.58 18.72 -21.98
C SER A 105 40.52 18.71 -23.09
N LYS A 106 39.25 18.93 -22.75
CA LYS A 106 38.13 18.92 -23.70
C LYS A 106 37.84 20.31 -24.24
N SER A 107 37.58 20.39 -25.55
CA SER A 107 37.17 21.64 -26.18
C SER A 107 35.80 22.09 -25.68
N LYS A 108 35.56 23.40 -25.70
CA LYS A 108 34.27 24.02 -25.36
C LYS A 108 33.15 23.43 -26.21
N GLU A 109 33.38 23.21 -27.50
CA GLU A 109 32.43 22.64 -28.44
C GLU A 109 32.02 21.22 -28.03
N SER A 110 32.99 20.39 -27.64
CA SER A 110 32.72 19.02 -27.18
C SER A 110 31.90 19.00 -25.88
N LYS A 111 32.16 19.94 -24.95
CA LYS A 111 31.37 20.09 -23.72
C LYS A 111 29.92 20.48 -24.03
N ILE A 112 29.72 21.44 -24.94
CA ILE A 112 28.39 21.91 -25.38
C ILE A 112 27.62 20.79 -26.08
N GLU A 113 28.24 20.04 -26.99
CA GLU A 113 27.62 18.92 -27.70
C GLU A 113 27.14 17.83 -26.73
N ARG A 114 27.95 17.51 -25.72
CA ARG A 114 27.59 16.51 -24.71
C ARG A 114 26.41 16.95 -23.84
N LEU A 115 26.35 18.23 -23.48
CA LEU A 115 25.21 18.82 -22.78
C LEU A 115 23.95 18.83 -23.64
N ALA A 116 24.06 19.24 -24.91
CA ALA A 116 22.94 19.23 -25.86
C ALA A 116 22.35 17.83 -26.02
N THR A 117 23.22 16.81 -26.14
CA THR A 117 22.81 15.40 -26.21
C THR A 117 22.09 14.94 -24.93
N PHE A 118 22.57 15.35 -23.76
CA PHE A 118 21.93 15.03 -22.49
C PHE A 118 20.54 15.67 -22.36
N ILE A 119 20.41 16.95 -22.75
CA ILE A 119 19.18 17.74 -22.70
C ILE A 119 18.12 17.20 -23.66
N ALA A 120 18.51 16.84 -24.89
CA ALA A 120 17.59 16.40 -25.95
C ALA A 120 16.90 15.06 -25.68
N ARG A 121 17.37 14.29 -24.70
CA ARG A 121 16.72 13.04 -24.30
C ARG A 121 15.36 13.33 -23.69
N ALA A 122 14.30 12.74 -24.25
CA ALA A 122 12.94 12.87 -23.74
C ALA A 122 12.76 12.14 -22.39
N PRO A 123 11.85 12.63 -21.52
CA PRO A 123 11.44 11.88 -20.34
C PRO A 123 10.78 10.56 -20.76
N PRO A 124 10.94 9.49 -19.96
CA PRO A 124 10.16 8.28 -20.15
C PRO A 124 8.66 8.55 -20.20
N GLU A 125 7.97 7.86 -21.11
CA GLU A 125 6.53 8.00 -21.30
C GLU A 125 5.72 7.77 -20.02
N PHE A 126 6.15 6.83 -19.17
CA PHE A 126 5.46 6.54 -17.91
C PHE A 126 5.42 7.76 -16.97
N LEU A 127 6.39 8.69 -17.01
CA LEU A 127 6.39 9.90 -16.15
C LEU A 127 5.27 10.85 -16.51
N THR A 128 4.80 10.74 -17.75
CA THR A 128 3.79 11.62 -18.36
C THR A 128 2.49 10.88 -18.66
N SER A 129 2.44 9.57 -18.40
CA SER A 129 1.30 8.71 -18.72
C SER A 129 0.20 8.83 -17.67
N MET A 130 -1.06 8.81 -18.15
CA MET A 130 -2.25 8.76 -17.30
C MET A 130 -2.63 7.33 -16.89
N GLU A 131 -1.88 6.31 -17.31
CA GLU A 131 -2.20 4.91 -17.07
C GLU A 131 -2.25 4.55 -15.58
N ALA A 132 -1.22 4.92 -14.80
CA ALA A 132 -1.19 4.63 -13.37
C ALA A 132 -2.29 5.38 -12.59
N PRO A 133 -2.54 6.69 -12.81
CA PRO A 133 -3.70 7.38 -12.25
C PRO A 133 -5.04 6.71 -12.61
N ASN A 134 -5.21 6.24 -13.84
CA ASN A 134 -6.44 5.57 -14.28
C ASN A 134 -6.63 4.22 -13.57
N LYS A 135 -5.59 3.39 -13.47
CA LYS A 135 -5.63 2.12 -12.72
C LYS A 135 -5.95 2.33 -11.24
N CYS A 136 -5.37 3.35 -10.59
CA CYS A 136 -5.75 3.73 -9.22
C CYS A 136 -7.24 4.10 -9.12
N ARG A 137 -7.73 4.92 -10.05
CA ARG A 137 -9.13 5.36 -10.08
C ARG A 137 -10.08 4.16 -10.25
N GLU A 138 -9.73 3.20 -11.10
CA GLU A 138 -10.51 1.98 -11.29
C GLU A 138 -10.62 1.16 -10.00
N ILE A 139 -9.51 0.97 -9.27
CA ILE A 139 -9.53 0.26 -7.97
C ILE A 139 -10.34 1.05 -6.93
N ASN A 140 -10.19 2.37 -6.87
CA ASN A 140 -10.96 3.21 -5.95
C ASN A 140 -12.45 3.17 -6.24
N ASN A 141 -12.84 3.14 -7.52
CA ASN A 141 -14.24 3.07 -7.92
C ASN A 141 -14.89 1.71 -7.63
N SER A 142 -14.12 0.61 -7.65
CA SER A 142 -14.63 -0.73 -7.37
C SER A 142 -14.70 -1.07 -5.88
N THR A 143 -13.92 -0.36 -5.05
CA THR A 143 -13.80 -0.63 -3.60
C THR A 143 -15.13 -0.52 -2.84
N PRO A 144 -15.99 0.49 -3.08
CA PRO A 144 -17.31 0.57 -2.43
C PRO A 144 -18.22 -0.62 -2.74
N ASP A 145 -18.24 -1.07 -3.99
CA ASP A 145 -19.06 -2.21 -4.42
C ASP A 145 -18.56 -3.52 -3.81
N LEU A 146 -17.23 -3.68 -3.70
CA LEU A 146 -16.62 -4.82 -3.01
C LEU A 146 -17.03 -4.85 -1.53
N LEU A 147 -16.91 -3.72 -0.83
CA LEU A 147 -17.28 -3.62 0.58
C LEU A 147 -18.76 -3.93 0.78
N LYS A 148 -19.63 -3.36 -0.06
CA LYS A 148 -21.08 -3.60 0.00
C LYS A 148 -21.42 -5.09 -0.15
N LYS A 149 -20.88 -5.76 -1.18
CA LYS A 149 -21.10 -7.20 -1.39
C LYS A 149 -20.63 -8.03 -0.20
N TYR A 150 -19.50 -7.66 0.41
CA TYR A 150 -18.99 -8.33 1.59
C TYR A 150 -19.92 -8.13 2.79
N GLU A 151 -20.35 -6.89 3.06
CA GLU A 151 -21.27 -6.54 4.15
C GLU A 151 -22.62 -7.26 4.00
N GLU A 152 -23.20 -7.29 2.79
CA GLU A 152 -24.44 -8.01 2.50
C GLU A 152 -24.33 -9.52 2.78
N ASN A 153 -23.20 -10.14 2.49
CA ASN A 153 -22.99 -11.55 2.81
C ASN A 153 -22.73 -11.78 4.29
N ALA A 154 -21.98 -10.87 4.93
CA ALA A 154 -21.75 -10.88 6.37
C ALA A 154 -23.07 -10.79 7.15
N ASP A 155 -23.98 -9.90 6.75
CA ASP A 155 -25.29 -9.73 7.37
C ASP A 155 -26.15 -11.01 7.25
N LYS A 156 -26.11 -11.70 6.11
CA LYS A 156 -26.79 -12.99 5.93
C LYS A 156 -26.28 -14.06 6.90
N ILE A 157 -24.95 -14.15 7.05
CA ILE A 157 -24.33 -15.13 7.96
C ILE A 157 -24.66 -14.80 9.41
N VAL A 158 -24.57 -13.52 9.80
CA VAL A 158 -24.94 -13.07 11.15
C VAL A 158 -26.41 -13.35 11.45
N ALA A 159 -27.32 -13.06 10.53
CA ALA A 159 -28.74 -13.37 10.71
C ALA A 159 -28.99 -14.88 10.87
N SER A 160 -28.27 -15.72 10.13
CA SER A 160 -28.33 -17.19 10.28
C SER A 160 -27.83 -17.65 11.64
N ALA A 161 -26.70 -17.12 12.12
CA ALA A 161 -26.15 -17.46 13.44
C ALA A 161 -27.09 -17.02 14.57
N GLN A 162 -27.70 -15.83 14.45
CA GLN A 162 -28.70 -15.35 15.41
C GLN A 162 -29.95 -16.23 15.47
N ALA A 163 -30.41 -16.73 14.32
CA ALA A 163 -31.54 -17.66 14.26
C ALA A 163 -31.20 -19.00 14.94
N GLU A 164 -29.98 -19.52 14.76
CA GLU A 164 -29.54 -20.76 15.42
C GLU A 164 -29.39 -20.55 16.94
N ILE A 165 -28.84 -19.41 17.39
CA ILE A 165 -28.80 -19.06 18.82
C ILE A 165 -30.21 -19.08 19.42
N ALA A 166 -31.19 -18.44 18.78
CA ALA A 166 -32.57 -18.40 19.28
C ALA A 166 -33.18 -19.80 19.38
N LYS A 167 -32.87 -20.68 18.42
CA LYS A 167 -33.31 -22.08 18.42
C LYS A 167 -32.65 -22.88 19.55
N LEU A 168 -31.34 -22.77 19.73
CA LEU A 168 -30.59 -23.42 20.81
C LEU A 168 -31.06 -22.95 22.19
N GLU A 169 -31.35 -21.65 22.35
CA GLU A 169 -31.92 -21.09 23.59
C GLU A 169 -33.29 -21.70 23.90
N ALA A 170 -34.18 -21.81 22.90
CA ALA A 170 -35.49 -22.43 23.06
C ALA A 170 -35.41 -23.93 23.40
N GLU A 171 -34.42 -24.64 22.84
CA GLU A 171 -34.18 -26.08 23.10
C GLU A 171 -33.60 -26.32 24.50
N ARG A 172 -32.63 -25.49 24.91
CA ARG A 172 -32.09 -25.45 26.27
C ARG A 172 -33.20 -25.23 27.30
N ASP A 173 -34.09 -24.27 27.05
CA ASP A 173 -35.17 -23.94 27.98
C ASP A 173 -36.18 -25.09 28.08
N LYS A 174 -36.52 -25.75 26.97
CA LYS A 174 -37.32 -26.99 26.96
C LYS A 174 -36.66 -28.12 27.74
N GLN A 175 -35.34 -28.27 27.66
CA GLN A 175 -34.61 -29.29 28.45
C GLN A 175 -34.70 -28.96 29.95
N LYS A 176 -34.44 -27.70 30.34
CA LYS A 176 -34.55 -27.25 31.74
C LYS A 176 -35.96 -27.45 32.30
N GLU A 177 -37.01 -27.21 31.51
CA GLU A 177 -38.40 -27.48 31.90
C GLU A 177 -38.66 -28.98 32.11
N LYS A 178 -38.20 -29.85 31.19
CA LYS A 178 -38.31 -31.31 31.34
C LYS A 178 -37.58 -31.83 32.57
N GLU A 179 -36.38 -31.31 32.83
CA GLU A 179 -35.58 -31.66 34.01
C GLU A 179 -36.31 -31.26 35.31
N LYS A 180 -36.81 -30.02 35.41
CA LYS A 180 -37.61 -29.56 36.54
C LYS A 180 -38.86 -30.42 36.76
N ALA A 181 -39.63 -30.69 35.70
CA ALA A 181 -40.83 -31.53 35.78
C ALA A 181 -40.50 -32.98 36.21
N SER A 182 -39.35 -33.51 35.80
CA SER A 182 -38.88 -34.84 36.20
C SER A 182 -38.47 -34.91 37.67
N LEU A 183 -37.84 -33.85 38.19
CA LEU A 183 -37.45 -33.70 39.59
C LEU A 183 -38.68 -33.54 40.49
N GLU A 184 -39.67 -32.75 40.08
CA GLU A 184 -40.95 -32.61 40.81
C GLU A 184 -41.71 -33.94 40.89
N LYS A 185 -41.74 -34.73 39.81
CA LYS A 185 -42.34 -36.08 39.80
C LYS A 185 -41.61 -37.05 40.74
N LYS A 186 -40.27 -37.01 40.81
CA LYS A 186 -39.47 -37.81 41.74
C LYS A 186 -39.69 -37.39 43.20
N SER A 187 -39.77 -36.09 43.47
CA SER A 187 -40.07 -35.52 44.79
C SER A 187 -41.46 -35.94 45.29
N ARG A 188 -42.49 -35.87 44.42
CA ARG A 188 -43.85 -36.34 44.75
C ARG A 188 -43.95 -37.85 45.00
N ARG A 189 -43.12 -38.68 44.34
CA ARG A 189 -43.07 -40.13 44.60
C ARG A 189 -42.31 -40.50 45.87
N SER A 190 -41.39 -39.65 46.35
CA SER A 190 -40.66 -39.86 47.61
C SER A 190 -41.55 -39.82 48.86
N TRP A 191 -42.69 -39.11 48.81
CA TRP A 191 -43.66 -39.06 49.91
C TRP A 191 -44.60 -40.27 50.00
N PHE A 192 -44.70 -41.10 48.97
CA PHE A 192 -45.51 -42.31 48.98
C PHE A 192 -44.63 -43.53 48.70
N SER A 193 -44.37 -44.32 49.75
CA SER A 193 -43.86 -45.71 49.78
C SER A 193 -42.34 -45.97 49.71
N TYR A 194 -41.85 -46.51 50.82
CA TYR A 194 -40.79 -47.52 50.91
C TYR A 194 -41.26 -48.79 50.14
N SER A 195 -40.54 -49.22 49.09
CA SER A 195 -40.26 -50.64 48.71
C SER A 195 -39.90 -50.81 47.22
N GLY A 196 -38.76 -51.45 46.94
CA GLY A 196 -38.41 -52.10 45.66
C GLY A 196 -37.28 -51.45 44.85
N PRO A 197 -36.32 -52.23 44.30
CA PRO A 197 -35.21 -51.70 43.52
C PRO A 197 -35.73 -51.26 42.14
N ALA A 198 -35.93 -49.95 41.98
CA ALA A 198 -36.34 -49.37 40.71
C ALA A 198 -35.16 -49.39 39.72
N ALA A 199 -35.37 -50.02 38.56
CA ALA A 199 -34.47 -49.93 37.43
C ALA A 199 -34.18 -48.46 37.11
N ALA A 200 -32.93 -48.05 37.29
CA ALA A 200 -32.49 -46.70 37.00
C ALA A 200 -32.67 -46.44 35.50
N SER A 201 -33.65 -45.61 35.15
CA SER A 201 -33.75 -45.08 33.79
C SER A 201 -32.42 -44.38 33.45
N PRO A 202 -31.87 -44.58 32.25
CA PRO A 202 -30.62 -43.96 31.87
C PRO A 202 -30.73 -42.44 32.04
N PRO A 203 -29.66 -41.76 32.50
CA PRO A 203 -29.67 -40.32 32.59
C PRO A 203 -29.98 -39.73 31.21
N PRO A 204 -30.82 -38.68 31.12
CA PRO A 204 -31.05 -38.02 29.85
C PRO A 204 -29.71 -37.55 29.26
N GLU A 205 -29.51 -37.75 27.96
CA GLU A 205 -28.39 -37.17 27.22
C GLU A 205 -28.39 -35.66 27.46
N HIS A 206 -27.39 -35.19 28.21
CA HIS A 206 -27.23 -33.77 28.50
C HIS A 206 -26.52 -33.11 27.33
N ILE A 207 -27.29 -32.50 26.44
CA ILE A 207 -26.75 -31.69 25.34
C ILE A 207 -26.23 -30.37 25.93
N ASP A 208 -24.98 -30.04 25.63
CA ASP A 208 -24.35 -28.79 26.08
C ASP A 208 -24.72 -27.62 25.18
N TYR A 209 -25.97 -27.18 25.28
CA TYR A 209 -26.49 -26.04 24.54
C TYR A 209 -25.76 -24.73 24.85
N ASP A 210 -25.24 -24.55 26.07
CA ASP A 210 -24.57 -23.31 26.46
C ASP A 210 -23.23 -23.16 25.71
N SER A 211 -22.46 -24.24 25.54
CA SER A 211 -21.26 -24.22 24.69
C SER A 211 -21.59 -23.92 23.21
N MET A 212 -22.63 -24.53 22.65
CA MET A 212 -23.05 -24.28 21.26
C MET A 212 -23.48 -22.82 21.04
N ILE A 213 -24.22 -22.23 22.00
CA ILE A 213 -24.61 -20.82 21.95
C ILE A 213 -23.37 -19.90 22.01
N ILE A 214 -22.38 -20.25 22.83
CA ILE A 214 -21.12 -19.49 22.92
C ILE A 214 -20.36 -19.53 21.59
N GLU A 215 -20.27 -20.69 20.95
CA GLU A 215 -19.62 -20.84 19.65
C GLU A 215 -20.29 -19.96 18.57
N GLU A 216 -21.62 -19.94 18.48
CA GLU A 216 -22.32 -19.08 17.53
C GLU A 216 -22.15 -17.58 17.84
N LYS A 217 -22.10 -17.19 19.13
CA LYS A 217 -21.78 -15.80 19.52
C LYS A 217 -20.37 -15.40 19.10
N GLN A 218 -19.40 -16.31 19.27
CA GLN A 218 -18.01 -16.10 18.84
C GLN A 218 -17.92 -15.97 17.32
N LYS A 219 -18.71 -16.73 16.55
CA LYS A 219 -18.78 -16.57 15.09
C LYS A 219 -19.25 -15.17 14.69
N ILE A 220 -20.31 -14.66 15.32
CA ILE A 220 -20.81 -13.29 15.07
C ILE A 220 -19.73 -12.24 15.38
N GLU A 221 -19.07 -12.37 16.53
CA GLU A 221 -17.98 -11.46 16.92
C GLU A 221 -16.82 -11.50 15.90
N ALA A 222 -16.41 -12.69 15.47
CA ALA A 222 -15.38 -12.87 14.46
C ALA A 222 -15.75 -12.20 13.12
N ILE A 223 -17.01 -12.34 12.67
CA ILE A 223 -17.50 -11.70 11.43
C ILE A 223 -17.46 -10.19 11.54
N ASN A 224 -17.91 -9.62 12.66
CA ASN A 224 -17.90 -8.17 12.88
C ASN A 224 -16.46 -7.63 12.91
N ASN A 225 -15.56 -8.32 13.61
CA ASN A 225 -14.14 -7.96 13.63
C ASN A 225 -13.51 -8.02 12.22
N GLN A 226 -13.83 -9.04 11.42
CA GLN A 226 -13.36 -9.12 10.03
C GLN A 226 -13.90 -7.97 9.18
N ARG A 227 -15.18 -7.61 9.32
CA ARG A 227 -15.83 -6.51 8.61
C ARG A 227 -15.14 -5.16 8.91
N ASP A 228 -14.93 -4.85 10.17
CA ASP A 228 -14.29 -3.60 10.59
C ASP A 228 -12.83 -3.53 10.11
N ASN A 229 -12.10 -4.65 10.20
CA ASN A 229 -10.75 -4.76 9.66
C ASN A 229 -10.73 -4.55 8.15
N LEU A 230 -11.63 -5.20 7.40
CA LEU A 230 -11.72 -5.04 5.94
C LEU A 230 -11.98 -3.57 5.57
N LYS A 231 -12.96 -2.94 6.22
CA LYS A 231 -13.32 -1.54 5.99
C LYS A 231 -12.15 -0.59 6.24
N SER A 232 -11.45 -0.77 7.36
CA SER A 232 -10.25 0.02 7.68
C SER A 232 -9.15 -0.16 6.63
N ARG A 233 -8.87 -1.40 6.19
CA ARG A 233 -7.83 -1.65 5.18
C ARG A 233 -8.18 -1.11 3.80
N LEU A 234 -9.44 -1.20 3.40
CA LEU A 234 -9.90 -0.62 2.13
C LEU A 234 -9.82 0.91 2.15
N ALA A 235 -10.10 1.54 3.30
CA ALA A 235 -9.92 2.98 3.47
C ALA A 235 -8.44 3.39 3.37
N ASP A 236 -7.53 2.65 4.03
CA ASP A 236 -6.09 2.88 3.93
C ASP A 236 -5.59 2.77 2.48
N ILE A 237 -6.05 1.75 1.75
CA ILE A 237 -5.73 1.58 0.32
C ILE A 237 -6.25 2.75 -0.50
N THR A 238 -7.53 3.12 -0.33
CA THR A 238 -8.15 4.21 -1.09
C THR A 238 -7.41 5.53 -0.87
N PHE A 239 -7.05 5.83 0.38
CA PHE A 239 -6.27 7.01 0.72
C PHE A 239 -4.91 7.01 0.00
N ALA A 240 -4.19 5.89 0.03
CA ALA A 240 -2.89 5.79 -0.62
C ALA A 240 -2.99 5.84 -2.15
N LEU A 241 -3.99 5.22 -2.77
CA LEU A 241 -4.16 5.25 -4.23
C LEU A 241 -4.51 6.64 -4.77
N ASN A 242 -5.07 7.53 -3.94
CA ASN A 242 -5.30 8.92 -4.28
C ASN A 242 -4.02 9.78 -4.23
N THR A 243 -2.97 9.34 -3.55
CA THR A 243 -1.74 10.13 -3.36
C THR A 243 -0.55 9.59 -4.15
N ILE A 244 -0.42 8.26 -4.26
CA ILE A 244 0.73 7.59 -4.88
C ILE A 244 0.96 8.03 -6.34
N PRO A 245 -0.03 8.05 -7.25
CA PRO A 245 0.22 8.35 -8.67
C PRO A 245 0.81 9.74 -8.88
N ASP A 246 0.22 10.73 -8.22
CA ASP A 246 0.65 12.12 -8.29
C ASP A 246 2.04 12.27 -7.68
N GLN A 247 2.31 11.62 -6.54
CA GLN A 247 3.63 11.67 -5.90
C GLN A 247 4.72 10.99 -6.74
N VAL A 248 4.45 9.82 -7.34
CA VAL A 248 5.40 9.12 -8.24
C VAL A 248 5.71 9.98 -9.46
N GLY A 249 4.68 10.43 -10.18
CA GLY A 249 4.83 11.24 -11.37
C GLY A 249 5.55 12.55 -11.06
N HIS A 250 5.08 13.29 -10.06
CA HIS A 250 5.65 14.57 -9.67
C HIS A 250 7.09 14.45 -9.20
N CYS A 251 7.43 13.52 -8.29
CA CYS A 251 8.77 13.45 -7.72
C CYS A 251 9.82 13.11 -8.79
N PHE A 252 9.55 12.09 -9.61
CA PHE A 252 10.50 11.65 -10.62
C PHE A 252 10.62 12.64 -11.78
N LEU A 253 9.51 13.28 -12.17
CA LEU A 253 9.51 14.34 -13.18
C LEU A 253 10.22 15.61 -12.66
N THR A 254 10.08 15.93 -11.38
CA THR A 254 10.81 17.05 -10.76
C THR A 254 12.32 16.80 -10.81
N VAL A 255 12.80 15.61 -10.41
CA VAL A 255 14.23 15.25 -10.56
C VAL A 255 14.68 15.35 -12.02
N TRP A 256 13.86 14.84 -12.95
CA TRP A 256 14.15 14.93 -14.38
C TRP A 256 14.32 16.37 -14.86
N ASN A 257 13.39 17.25 -14.47
CA ASN A 257 13.38 18.64 -14.86
C ASN A 257 14.55 19.41 -14.24
N HIS A 258 14.92 19.14 -12.98
CA HIS A 258 16.12 19.72 -12.38
C HIS A 258 17.36 19.38 -13.19
N LEU A 259 17.57 18.09 -13.53
CA LEU A 259 18.72 17.66 -14.34
C LEU A 259 18.77 18.36 -15.70
N VAL A 260 17.62 18.52 -16.37
CA VAL A 260 17.53 19.20 -17.68
C VAL A 260 17.80 20.70 -17.56
N ASN A 261 17.19 21.36 -16.58
CA ASN A 261 17.37 22.79 -16.34
C ASN A 261 18.82 23.12 -16.00
N ASP A 262 19.42 22.28 -15.15
CA ASP A 262 20.80 22.42 -14.72
C ASP A 262 21.78 22.18 -15.88
N ALA A 263 21.57 21.13 -16.68
CA ALA A 263 22.36 20.93 -17.91
C ALA A 263 22.20 22.11 -18.89
N THR A 264 20.98 22.63 -19.04
CA THR A 264 20.70 23.79 -19.91
C THR A 264 21.41 25.04 -19.42
N HIS A 265 21.41 25.28 -18.11
CA HIS A 265 22.13 26.40 -17.52
C HIS A 265 23.64 26.29 -17.76
N LEU A 266 24.23 25.11 -17.55
CA LEU A 266 25.65 24.87 -17.85
C LEU A 266 25.97 25.12 -19.33
N LYS A 267 25.11 24.65 -20.24
CA LYS A 267 25.27 24.85 -21.69
C LYS A 267 25.27 26.34 -22.04
N ASN A 268 24.28 27.09 -21.56
CA ASN A 268 24.16 28.52 -21.82
C ASN A 268 25.35 29.32 -21.27
N ARG A 269 25.86 28.94 -20.09
CA ARG A 269 27.08 29.56 -19.53
C ARG A 269 28.32 29.29 -20.36
N LEU A 270 28.51 28.05 -20.83
CA LEU A 270 29.63 27.71 -21.70
C LEU A 270 29.53 28.51 -23.00
N GLU A 271 28.36 28.59 -23.62
CA GLU A 271 28.12 29.35 -24.85
C GLU A 271 28.44 30.84 -24.67
N GLY A 272 27.94 31.47 -23.60
CA GLY A 272 28.06 32.90 -23.34
C GLY A 272 29.37 33.38 -22.71
N SER A 273 30.23 32.49 -22.23
CA SER A 273 31.49 32.87 -21.56
C SER A 273 32.72 32.71 -22.47
N THR A 274 33.67 33.64 -22.36
CA THR A 274 35.01 33.57 -22.97
C THR A 274 36.02 32.80 -22.11
N THR A 275 35.69 32.58 -20.84
CA THR A 275 36.42 31.73 -19.88
C THR A 275 35.57 30.53 -19.46
N ASP A 276 36.17 29.44 -19.01
CA ASP A 276 35.42 28.25 -18.54
C ASP A 276 34.91 28.49 -17.10
N PRO A 277 33.63 28.86 -16.89
CA PRO A 277 33.14 29.20 -15.57
C PRO A 277 32.70 27.91 -14.88
N MET A 278 33.67 27.18 -14.31
CA MET A 278 33.37 25.91 -13.66
C MET A 278 32.41 26.12 -12.47
N PRO A 279 31.32 25.35 -12.39
CA PRO A 279 30.50 25.29 -11.18
C PRO A 279 31.28 24.66 -10.02
N ASP A 280 30.79 24.80 -8.80
CA ASP A 280 31.24 24.00 -7.65
C ASP A 280 30.76 22.55 -7.81
N ILE A 281 31.45 21.81 -8.69
CA ILE A 281 31.15 20.42 -9.04
C ILE A 281 31.04 19.54 -7.79
N PRO A 282 31.92 19.63 -6.78
CA PRO A 282 31.81 18.85 -5.54
C PRO A 282 30.45 18.99 -4.82
N VAL A 283 29.95 20.21 -4.68
CA VAL A 283 28.66 20.45 -4.01
C VAL A 283 27.52 19.82 -4.80
N VAL A 284 27.47 20.07 -6.10
CA VAL A 284 26.40 19.58 -6.99
C VAL A 284 26.40 18.04 -7.04
N THR A 285 27.59 17.45 -7.14
CA THR A 285 27.80 15.99 -7.09
C THR A 285 27.23 15.39 -5.80
N THR A 286 27.51 16.01 -4.65
CA THR A 286 27.06 15.49 -3.35
C THR A 286 25.54 15.47 -3.25
N VAL A 287 24.88 16.56 -3.67
CA VAL A 287 23.43 16.68 -3.61
C VAL A 287 22.73 15.66 -4.51
N TYR A 288 23.17 15.56 -5.76
CA TYR A 288 22.57 14.61 -6.70
C TYR A 288 22.84 13.14 -6.32
N ARG A 289 23.92 12.85 -5.60
CA ARG A 289 24.16 11.51 -5.01
C ARG A 289 23.12 11.15 -3.93
N GLU A 290 22.66 12.11 -3.11
CA GLU A 290 21.60 11.85 -2.12
C GLU A 290 20.28 11.45 -2.81
N ILE A 291 19.89 12.14 -3.89
CA ILE A 291 18.74 11.76 -4.72
C ILE A 291 18.93 10.37 -5.32
N ASN A 292 20.13 10.07 -5.84
CA ASN A 292 20.42 8.79 -6.43
C ASN A 292 20.27 7.63 -5.42
N LEU A 293 20.72 7.83 -4.18
CA LEU A 293 20.52 6.88 -3.09
C LEU A 293 19.04 6.68 -2.76
N ALA A 294 18.23 7.74 -2.79
CA ALA A 294 16.78 7.64 -2.57
C ALA A 294 16.08 6.86 -3.70
N LEU A 295 16.45 7.09 -4.96
CA LEU A 295 15.93 6.35 -6.12
C LEU A 295 16.32 4.86 -6.07
N LYS A 296 17.57 4.55 -5.70
CA LYS A 296 18.02 3.17 -5.43
C LYS A 296 17.24 2.52 -4.30
N TYR A 297 17.02 3.23 -3.20
CA TYR A 297 16.22 2.75 -2.08
C TYR A 297 14.78 2.46 -2.53
N TYR A 298 14.17 3.36 -3.30
CA TYR A 298 12.85 3.16 -3.87
C TYR A 298 12.80 1.89 -4.72
N ALA A 299 13.72 1.73 -5.67
CA ALA A 299 13.74 0.60 -6.59
C ALA A 299 13.97 -0.75 -5.90
N THR A 300 14.57 -0.77 -4.70
CA THR A 300 14.88 -1.99 -3.95
C THR A 300 13.85 -2.32 -2.87
N ASN A 301 13.33 -1.33 -2.15
CA ASN A 301 12.41 -1.53 -1.04
C ASN A 301 11.03 -2.01 -1.52
N VAL A 302 10.60 -1.52 -2.67
CA VAL A 302 9.32 -1.87 -3.32
C VAL A 302 9.28 -3.34 -3.83
N ASN A 303 10.37 -4.10 -3.65
CA ASN A 303 10.52 -5.50 -4.10
C ASN A 303 10.46 -6.53 -2.95
N LYS A 304 10.28 -6.12 -1.70
CA LYS A 304 10.40 -7.02 -0.53
C LYS A 304 9.10 -7.72 -0.10
N THR A 305 7.98 -7.50 -0.80
CA THR A 305 6.63 -7.98 -0.46
C THR A 305 5.96 -8.74 -1.61
#